data_AF-A0AAW7WFL8-F1
#
_entry.id   AF-A0AAW7WFL8-F1
#
_cell.length_a   1.000
_cell.length_b   1.000
_cell.length_c   1.000
_cell.angle_alpha   90.00
_cell.angle_beta   90.00
_cell.angle_gamma   90.00
#
_symmetry.space_group_name_H-M   'P 1'
#
loop_
_entity.id
_entity.type
_entity.pdbx_description
1 polymer ?
#
loop_
_entity_poly.entity_id
_entity_poly.type
_entity_poly.pdbx_seq_one_letter_code
_entity_poly.pdbx_strand_id
1 'polypeptide(L)'
;MSQSSPSTPVVRGAQVTMEDGGRLNAFATEPRMEVVEATQGWGFHDRAEKLNGRMAMLGFIALLATELALGGESFVHGLLGLG
;
A
#
# COMPACT_ATOMS: atom_id res chain seq x y z
N MET A 1 54.22 -3.46 25.22
CA MET A 1 52.81 -3.47 25.64
C MET A 1 51.95 -3.56 24.39
N SER A 2 51.48 -4.77 24.04
CA SER A 2 50.65 -4.98 22.84
C SER A 2 49.22 -5.24 23.31
N GLN A 3 48.37 -4.21 23.25
CA GLN A 3 46.94 -4.35 23.55
C GLN A 3 46.28 -5.10 22.39
N SER A 4 45.87 -6.34 22.62
CA SER A 4 45.05 -7.12 21.69
C SER A 4 43.65 -6.52 21.64
N SER A 5 43.31 -5.83 20.56
CA SER A 5 41.95 -5.34 20.33
C SER A 5 40.97 -6.52 20.25
N PRO A 6 39.83 -6.50 20.97
CA PRO A 6 38.85 -7.57 20.89
C PRO A 6 38.19 -7.57 19.50
N SER A 7 38.39 -8.64 18.74
CA SER A 7 37.70 -8.86 17.47
C SER A 7 36.26 -9.25 17.75
N THR A 8 35.34 -8.29 17.71
CA THR A 8 33.91 -8.58 17.82
C THR A 8 33.46 -9.40 16.61
N PRO A 9 32.92 -10.62 16.79
CA PRO A 9 32.45 -11.43 15.68
C PRO A 9 31.19 -10.79 15.07
N VAL A 10 31.21 -10.60 13.75
CA VAL A 10 30.08 -10.05 13.00
C VAL A 10 29.05 -11.15 12.78
N VAL A 11 27.89 -11.05 13.44
CA VAL A 11 26.76 -11.97 13.26
C VAL A 11 25.71 -11.28 12.38
N ARG A 12 25.42 -11.85 11.20
CA ARG A 12 24.47 -11.25 10.25
C ARG A 12 23.05 -11.25 10.82
N GLY A 13 22.40 -10.07 10.82
CA GLY A 13 21.03 -9.93 11.33
C GLY A 13 20.93 -9.92 12.85
N ALA A 14 22.05 -9.77 13.57
CA ALA A 14 22.07 -9.61 15.01
C ALA A 14 23.01 -8.46 15.41
N GLN A 15 22.59 -7.70 16.40
CA GLN A 15 23.42 -6.71 17.07
C GLN A 15 24.18 -7.39 18.21
N VAL A 16 25.50 -7.26 18.19
CA VAL A 16 26.42 -8.03 19.04
C VAL A 16 27.13 -7.10 20.02
N THR A 17 27.06 -7.44 21.31
CA THR A 17 27.74 -6.72 22.39
C THR A 17 28.55 -7.70 23.23
N MET A 18 29.81 -7.34 23.51
CA MET A 18 30.66 -8.09 24.46
C MET A 18 30.44 -7.53 25.86
N GLU A 19 30.09 -8.40 26.81
CA GLU A 19 29.98 -8.06 28.23
C GLU A 19 31.37 -8.02 28.89
N ASP A 20 31.53 -7.24 29.95
CA ASP A 20 32.79 -7.12 30.73
C ASP A 20 33.30 -8.47 31.25
N GLY A 21 32.42 -9.47 31.40
CA GLY A 21 32.75 -10.86 31.75
C GLY A 21 33.23 -11.73 30.58
N GLY A 22 33.47 -11.17 29.40
CA GLY A 22 33.94 -11.90 28.21
C GLY A 22 32.88 -12.75 27.51
N ARG A 23 31.59 -12.56 27.83
CA ARG A 23 30.48 -13.27 27.20
C ARG A 23 29.97 -12.47 25.99
N LEU A 24 29.69 -13.20 24.91
CA LEU A 24 29.11 -12.66 23.69
C LEU A 24 27.58 -12.67 23.78
N ASN A 25 26.95 -11.50 23.71
CA ASN A 25 25.50 -11.38 23.61
C ASN A 25 25.11 -10.99 22.18
N ALA A 26 24.24 -11.78 21.54
CA ALA A 26 23.71 -11.50 20.21
C ALA A 26 22.19 -11.29 20.31
N PHE A 27 21.74 -10.07 20.02
CA PHE A 27 20.32 -9.72 20.00
C PHE A 27 19.81 -9.73 18.57
N ALA A 28 18.63 -10.30 18.34
CA ALA A 28 18.00 -10.30 17.02
C ALA A 28 17.76 -8.85 16.55
N THR A 29 18.18 -8.54 15.33
CA THR A 29 17.85 -7.27 14.67
C THR A 29 16.55 -7.48 13.91
N GLU A 30 15.52 -6.72 14.25
CA GLU A 30 14.26 -6.76 13.52
C GLU A 30 14.45 -6.24 12.09
N PRO A 31 14.01 -6.98 11.06
CA PRO A 31 13.95 -6.45 9.71
C PRO A 31 13.04 -5.23 9.68
N ARG A 32 13.50 -4.14 9.03
CA ARG A 32 12.61 -3.00 8.79
C ARG A 32 11.57 -3.40 7.76
N MET A 33 10.30 -3.11 8.06
CA MET A 33 9.22 -3.26 7.08
C MET A 33 9.47 -2.27 5.93
N GLU A 34 9.86 -2.79 4.77
CA GLU A 34 9.97 -2.00 3.55
C GLU A 34 8.56 -1.79 2.99
N VAL A 35 8.10 -0.55 3.03
CA VAL A 35 6.83 -0.18 2.40
C VAL A 35 7.08 -0.17 0.89
N VAL A 36 6.64 -1.24 0.22
CA VAL A 36 6.57 -1.24 -1.24
C VAL A 36 5.47 -0.26 -1.61
N GLU A 37 5.82 0.94 -2.07
CA GLU A 37 4.81 1.91 -2.49
C GLU A 37 3.96 1.31 -3.62
N ALA A 38 2.64 1.40 -3.48
CA ALA A 38 1.67 1.03 -4.52
C ALA A 38 1.87 1.83 -5.83
N THR A 39 2.72 2.87 -5.83
CA THR A 39 3.11 3.64 -7.00
C THR A 39 4.05 2.89 -7.95
N GLN A 40 4.72 1.82 -7.51
CA GLN A 40 5.79 1.15 -8.26
C GLN A 40 5.35 -0.11 -9.05
N GLY A 41 4.05 -0.36 -9.23
CA GLY A 41 3.53 -1.51 -9.97
C GLY A 41 2.67 -1.15 -11.18
N TRP A 42 2.63 -2.03 -12.19
CA TRP A 42 1.60 -2.01 -13.25
C TRP A 42 0.28 -2.52 -12.66
N GLY A 43 -0.75 -1.66 -12.54
CA GLY A 43 -2.02 -2.03 -11.90
C GLY A 43 -2.89 -0.85 -11.47
N PHE A 44 -3.71 -1.06 -10.44
CA PHE A 44 -4.57 -0.03 -9.85
C PHE A 44 -3.74 1.00 -9.08
N HIS A 45 -3.45 2.14 -9.73
CA HIS A 45 -2.84 3.29 -9.07
C HIS A 45 -3.88 4.08 -8.28
N ASP A 46 -3.47 4.58 -7.13
CA ASP A 46 -4.20 5.50 -6.25
C ASP A 46 -4.95 6.63 -7.00
N ARG A 47 -4.30 7.20 -8.03
CA ARG A 47 -4.88 8.27 -8.85
C ARG A 47 -5.97 7.75 -9.79
N ALA A 48 -5.76 6.58 -10.37
CA ALA A 48 -6.71 5.95 -11.28
C ALA A 48 -7.96 5.52 -10.52
N GLU A 49 -7.82 4.95 -9.32
CA GLU A 49 -8.96 4.60 -8.47
C GLU A 49 -9.77 5.83 -8.06
N LYS A 50 -9.10 6.91 -7.62
CA LYS A 50 -9.75 8.17 -7.26
C LYS A 50 -10.48 8.79 -8.45
N LEU A 51 -9.89 8.74 -9.64
CA LEU A 51 -10.52 9.25 -10.87
C LEU A 51 -11.73 8.39 -11.26
N ASN A 52 -11.58 7.06 -11.31
CA ASN A 52 -12.65 6.13 -11.66
C ASN A 52 -13.83 6.24 -10.68
N GLY A 53 -13.56 6.36 -9.38
CA GLY A 53 -14.59 6.57 -8.37
C GLY A 53 -15.38 7.87 -8.58
N ARG A 54 -14.72 8.97 -8.95
CA ARG A 54 -15.39 10.24 -9.27
C ARG A 54 -16.25 10.13 -10.52
N MET A 55 -15.73 9.50 -11.57
CA MET A 55 -16.49 9.29 -12.81
C MET A 55 -17.72 8.42 -12.57
N ALA A 56 -17.62 7.40 -11.73
CA ALA A 56 -18.76 6.57 -11.33
C ALA A 56 -19.82 7.39 -10.56
N MET A 57 -19.43 8.25 -9.62
CA MET A 57 -20.36 9.13 -8.90
C MET A 57 -21.09 10.07 -9.86
N LEU A 58 -20.37 10.68 -10.81
CA LEU A 58 -20.96 11.55 -11.83
C LEU A 58 -21.91 10.78 -12.75
N GLY A 59 -21.53 9.58 -13.19
CA GLY A 59 -22.37 8.73 -14.02
C GLY A 59 -23.67 8.34 -13.31
N PHE A 60 -23.61 8.01 -12.02
CA PHE A 60 -24.80 7.71 -11.23
C PHE A 60 -25.73 8.92 -11.07
N ILE A 61 -25.18 10.10 -10.77
CA ILE A 61 -25.98 11.33 -10.68
C ILE A 61 -26.61 11.66 -12.03
N ALA A 62 -25.88 11.51 -13.12
CA ALA A 62 -26.39 11.72 -14.47
C ALA A 62 -27.57 10.78 -14.78
N LEU A 63 -27.47 9.50 -14.40
CA LEU A 63 -28.57 8.53 -14.56
C LEU A 63 -29.84 8.97 -13.81
N LEU A 64 -29.71 9.34 -12.53
CA LEU A 64 -30.85 9.84 -11.75
C LEU A 64 -31.46 11.11 -12.35
N ALA A 65 -30.63 12.05 -12.80
CA ALA A 65 -31.09 13.28 -13.42
C ALA A 65 -31.84 13.00 -14.73
N THR A 66 -31.36 12.05 -15.54
CA THR A 66 -32.05 11.65 -16.77
C THR A 66 -33.39 10.97 -16.48
N GLU A 67 -33.45 10.05 -15.51
CA GLU A 67 -34.70 9.40 -15.12
C GLU A 67 -35.76 10.41 -14.68
N LEU A 68 -35.36 11.40 -13.88
CA LEU A 68 -36.25 12.48 -13.45
C LEU A 68 -36.72 13.34 -14.63
N ALA A 69 -35.82 13.68 -15.57
CA ALA A 69 -36.15 14.48 -16.74
C ALA A 69 -37.07 13.75 -17.73
N LEU A 70 -36.96 12.42 -17.82
CA LEU A 70 -37.80 11.57 -18.68
C LEU A 70 -39.11 11.13 -17.99
N GLY A 71 -39.43 11.66 -16.81
CA GLY A 71 -40.71 11.41 -16.15
C GLY A 71 -40.82 10.06 -15.43
N GLY A 72 -39.69 9.47 -15.02
CA GLY A 72 -39.64 8.19 -14.30
C GLY A 72 -39.42 6.97 -15.18
N GLU A 73 -39.27 7.14 -16.50
CA GLU A 73 -38.78 6.10 -17.39
C GLU A 73 -37.31 5.81 -17.11
N SER A 74 -36.99 4.53 -16.84
CA SER A 74 -35.60 4.14 -16.57
C SER A 74 -34.73 4.43 -17.79
N PHE A 75 -33.51 4.93 -17.56
CA PHE A 75 -32.56 5.25 -18.64
C PHE A 75 -32.35 4.09 -19.63
N VAL A 76 -32.36 2.86 -19.12
CA VAL A 76 -32.18 1.63 -19.91
C VAL A 76 -33.36 1.40 -20.87
N HIS A 77 -34.58 1.63 -20.40
CA HIS A 77 -35.78 1.49 -21.22
C HIS A 77 -35.89 2.65 -22.24
N GLY A 78 -35.71 3.89 -21.79
CA GLY A 78 -35.91 5.09 -22.61
C GLY A 78 -34.86 5.34 -23.71
N LEU A 79 -33.60 4.97 -23.49
CA LEU A 79 -32.52 5.22 -24.47
C LEU A 79 -32.00 3.95 -25.14
N LEU A 80 -31.88 2.85 -24.41
CA LEU A 80 -31.33 1.60 -24.95
C LEU A 80 -32.43 0.68 -25.50
N GLY A 81 -33.71 0.95 -25.22
CA GLY A 81 -34.83 0.11 -25.66
C GLY A 81 -34.76 -1.31 -25.10
N LEU A 82 -34.04 -1.49 -23.99
CA LEU A 82 -33.87 -2.78 -23.33
C LEU A 82 -34.82 -2.85 -22.13
N GLY A 83 -35.93 -3.57 -22.30
CA GLY A 83 -36.93 -3.86 -21.28
C GLY A 83 -38.20 -4.44 -21.89
#